data_AF-T0ZR25-F1
#
_entry.id   AF-T0ZR25-F1
#
_cell.length_a   1.000
_cell.length_b   1.000
_cell.length_c   1.000
_cell.angle_alpha   90.00
_cell.angle_beta   90.00
_cell.angle_gamma   90.00
#
_symmetry.space_group_name_H-M   'P 1'
#
loop_
_entity.id
_entity.type
_entity.pdbx_description
1 polymer ?
#
loop_
_entity_poly.entity_id
_entity_poly.type
_entity_poly.pdbx_seq_one_letter_code
_entity_poly.pdbx_strand_id
1 'polypeptide(L)'
;FLIRNLPRLREGLGEMRRVLRPGGSVLALEVGEPPSAWFSPLFHAYFDRVVPKIGRLFGTEAPYRYLSTSLRSLPPREGVLRMLYELGFVEGSAHLLTGGIVTAFLARVPG
;
A
#
# COMPACT_ATOMS: atom_id res chain seq x y z
N PHE A 1 -6.37 -6.98 0.54
CA PHE A 1 -6.40 -6.24 1.81
C PHE A 1 -5.39 -5.13 1.74
N LEU A 2 -5.77 -3.91 2.15
CA LEU A 2 -4.85 -2.78 2.30
C LEU A 2 -4.18 -2.90 3.68
N ILE A 3 -2.85 -2.96 3.69
CA ILE A 3 -2.05 -3.10 4.92
C ILE A 3 -1.95 -1.79 5.70
N ARG A 4 -2.23 -0.63 5.07
CA ARG A 4 -2.25 0.69 5.72
C ARG A 4 -3.34 0.83 6.79
N ASN A 5 -4.37 -0.02 6.75
CA ASN A 5 -5.45 -0.01 7.73
C ASN A 5 -5.09 -0.81 8.99
N LEU A 6 -3.93 -1.48 9.04
CA LEU A 6 -3.45 -2.16 10.23
C LEU A 6 -2.93 -1.10 11.21
N PRO A 7 -3.55 -0.95 12.40
CA PRO A 7 -3.10 0.02 13.40
C PRO A 7 -1.65 -0.23 13.83
N ARG A 8 -1.23 -1.50 13.78
CA ARG A 8 0.12 -1.96 14.07
C ARG A 8 0.59 -2.87 12.95
N LEU A 9 1.12 -2.25 11.88
CA LEU A 9 1.53 -2.93 10.66
C LEU A 9 2.43 -4.15 10.92
N ARG A 10 3.48 -4.00 11.73
CA ARG A 10 4.41 -5.10 12.05
C ARG A 10 3.74 -6.29 12.74
N GLU A 11 2.82 -6.02 13.67
CA GLU A 11 2.06 -7.09 14.36
C GLU A 11 1.13 -7.82 13.39
N GLY A 12 0.43 -7.07 12.52
CA GLY A 12 -0.43 -7.68 11.50
C GLY A 12 0.35 -8.52 10.48
N LEU A 13 1.53 -8.07 10.05
CA LEU A 13 2.43 -8.86 9.20
C LEU A 13 2.95 -10.12 9.94
N GLY A 14 3.21 -10.01 11.25
CA GLY A 14 3.59 -11.15 12.09
C GLY A 14 2.49 -12.20 12.18
N GLU A 15 1.24 -11.78 12.33
CA GLU A 15 0.09 -12.69 12.32
C GLU A 15 -0.11 -13.36 10.95
N MET A 16 0.08 -12.61 9.85
CA MET A 16 0.08 -13.19 8.50
C MET A 16 1.14 -14.29 8.36
N ARG A 17 2.34 -14.09 8.92
CA ARG A 17 3.36 -15.13 8.97
C ARG A 17 2.90 -16.35 9.76
N ARG A 18 2.39 -16.13 10.98
CA ARG A 18 2.05 -17.20 11.93
C ARG A 18 1.02 -18.18 11.36
N VAL A 19 0.08 -17.69 10.53
CA VAL A 19 -0.98 -18.53 9.94
C VAL A 19 -0.58 -19.19 8.62
N LEU A 20 0.54 -18.81 8.01
CA LEU A 20 1.03 -19.42 6.78
C LEU A 20 1.79 -20.71 7.09
N ARG A 21 1.52 -21.75 6.28
CA ARG A 21 2.34 -22.97 6.27
C ARG A 21 3.76 -22.69 5.75
N PRO A 22 4.75 -23.56 6.06
CA PRO A 22 6.05 -23.52 5.40
C PRO A 22 5.91 -23.51 3.88
N GLY A 23 6.70 -22.64 3.22
CA GLY A 23 6.59 -22.39 1.79
C GLY A 23 5.36 -21.61 1.32
N GLY A 24 4.48 -21.17 2.21
CA GLY A 24 3.34 -20.31 1.89
C GLY A 24 3.75 -18.86 1.58
N SER A 25 2.91 -18.14 0.84
CA SER A 25 3.19 -16.75 0.43
C SER A 25 2.13 -15.77 0.91
N VAL A 26 2.55 -14.53 1.15
CA VAL A 26 1.68 -13.37 1.37
C VAL A 26 1.74 -12.43 0.18
N LEU A 27 0.57 -11.96 -0.28
CA LEU A 27 0.44 -10.89 -1.25
C LEU A 27 -0.40 -9.77 -0.64
N ALA A 28 0.22 -8.61 -0.44
CA ALA A 28 -0.44 -7.41 0.04
C ALA A 28 -0.47 -6.34 -1.06
N LEU A 29 -1.66 -5.87 -1.41
CA LEU A 29 -1.86 -4.76 -2.34
C LEU A 29 -2.10 -3.49 -1.53
N GLU A 30 -1.37 -2.43 -1.83
CA GLU A 30 -1.54 -1.14 -1.17
C GLU A 30 -1.55 0.00 -2.17
N VAL A 31 -2.37 1.02 -1.90
CA VAL A 31 -2.35 2.25 -2.68
C VAL A 31 -1.15 3.07 -2.22
N GLY A 32 -0.24 3.37 -3.15
CA GLY A 32 1.00 4.07 -2.88
C GLY A 32 1.04 5.44 -3.56
N GLU A 33 2.14 6.13 -3.33
CA GLU A 33 2.49 7.33 -4.08
C GLU A 33 3.39 6.94 -5.26
N PRO A 34 3.05 7.37 -6.49
CA PRO A 34 3.92 7.14 -7.64
C PRO A 34 5.33 7.71 -7.40
N PRO A 35 6.41 6.92 -7.58
CA PRO A 35 7.76 7.42 -7.31
C PRO A 35 8.30 8.34 -8.41
N SER A 36 7.61 8.40 -9.56
CA SER A 36 8.03 9.21 -10.69
C SER A 36 7.84 10.71 -10.39
N ALA A 37 8.92 11.48 -10.52
CA ALA A 37 8.95 12.92 -10.26
C ALA A 37 8.03 13.74 -11.19
N TRP A 38 7.70 13.21 -12.37
CA TRP A 38 6.77 13.86 -13.32
C TRP A 38 5.34 13.34 -13.19
N PHE A 39 5.15 12.09 -12.78
CA PHE A 39 3.83 11.50 -12.65
C PHE A 39 3.17 11.79 -11.30
N SER A 40 3.95 11.85 -10.21
CA SER A 40 3.44 12.17 -8.87
C SER A 40 2.70 13.52 -8.82
N PRO A 41 3.24 14.63 -9.37
CA PRO A 41 2.52 15.90 -9.38
C PRO A 41 1.21 15.86 -10.16
N LEU A 42 1.16 15.14 -11.29
CA LEU A 42 -0.05 14.97 -12.08
C LEU A 42 -1.10 14.16 -11.33
N PHE A 43 -0.67 13.08 -10.68
CA PHE A 43 -1.50 12.24 -9.83
C PHE A 43 -2.10 13.06 -8.67
N HIS A 44 -1.28 13.81 -7.93
CA HIS A 44 -1.75 14.70 -6.86
C HIS A 44 -2.71 15.77 -7.39
N ALA A 45 -2.39 16.42 -8.52
CA ALA A 45 -3.28 17.42 -9.10
C ALA A 45 -4.66 16.87 -9.46
N TYR A 46 -4.72 15.63 -9.98
CA TYR A 46 -5.98 14.94 -10.25
C TYR A 46 -6.76 14.66 -8.95
N PHE A 47 -6.11 14.08 -7.94
CA PHE A 47 -6.76 13.72 -6.68
C PHE A 47 -7.14 14.93 -5.81
N ASP A 48 -6.41 16.03 -5.89
CA ASP A 48 -6.67 17.24 -5.08
C ASP A 48 -7.65 18.20 -5.75
N ARG A 49 -7.73 18.22 -7.09
CA ARG A 49 -8.54 19.21 -7.82
C ARG A 49 -9.71 18.63 -8.58
N VAL A 50 -9.59 17.43 -9.14
CA VAL A 50 -10.63 16.84 -10.01
C VAL A 50 -11.57 15.98 -9.18
N VAL A 51 -11.01 15.05 -8.40
CA VAL A 51 -11.77 14.10 -7.59
C VAL A 51 -12.74 14.78 -6.59
N PRO A 52 -12.36 15.85 -5.85
CA PRO A 52 -13.29 16.52 -4.94
C PRO A 52 -14.42 17.25 -5.66
N LYS A 53 -14.15 17.80 -6.87
CA LYS A 53 -15.19 18.45 -7.68
C LYS A 53 -16.24 17.46 -8.17
N ILE A 54 -15.80 16.28 -8.60
CA ILE A 54 -16.70 15.17 -8.95
C ILE A 54 -17.47 14.73 -7.70
N GLY A 55 -16.78 14.51 -6.58
CA GLY A 55 -17.42 14.17 -5.32
C GLY A 55 -18.50 15.17 -4.90
N ARG A 56 -18.27 16.47 -5.09
CA ARG A 56 -19.26 17.52 -4.82
C ARG A 56 -20.49 17.42 -5.72
N LEU A 57 -20.29 17.13 -7.02
CA LEU A 57 -21.38 16.99 -7.98
C LEU A 57 -22.33 15.83 -7.63
N PHE A 58 -21.79 14.74 -7.06
CA PHE A 58 -22.54 13.54 -6.70
C PHE A 58 -22.83 13.42 -5.19
N GLY A 59 -22.57 14.45 -4.39
CA GLY A 59 -22.79 14.43 -2.93
C GLY A 59 -21.89 13.44 -2.15
N THR A 60 -20.77 13.01 -2.73
CA THR A 60 -19.82 12.03 -2.19
C THR A 60 -18.44 12.63 -1.86
N GLU A 61 -18.35 13.94 -1.66
CA GLU A 61 -17.08 14.66 -1.44
C GLU A 61 -16.24 14.10 -0.27
N ALA A 62 -16.88 13.67 0.83
CA ALA A 62 -16.18 13.22 2.03
C ALA A 62 -15.36 11.91 1.83
N PRO A 63 -15.91 10.81 1.28
CA PRO A 63 -15.15 9.61 0.94
C PRO A 63 -13.94 9.87 0.03
N TYR A 64 -14.10 10.76 -0.95
CA TYR A 64 -13.05 11.08 -1.92
C TYR A 64 -11.92 11.92 -1.32
N ARG A 65 -12.23 12.86 -0.42
CA ARG A 65 -11.20 13.58 0.36
C ARG A 65 -10.46 12.65 1.32
N TYR A 66 -11.13 11.67 1.93
CA TYR A 66 -10.47 10.69 2.80
C TYR A 66 -9.49 9.79 2.03
N LEU A 67 -9.83 9.42 0.78
CA LEU A 67 -8.94 8.65 -0.07
C LEU A 67 -7.63 9.40 -0.34
N SER A 68 -7.67 10.71 -0.61
CA SER A 68 -6.45 11.49 -0.87
C SER A 68 -5.58 11.68 0.38
N THR A 69 -6.17 11.90 1.57
CA THR A 69 -5.39 12.04 2.82
C THR A 69 -4.84 10.73 3.36
N SER A 70 -5.49 9.58 3.11
CA SER A 70 -5.07 8.26 3.60
C SER A 70 -3.91 7.62 2.83
N LEU A 71 -3.43 8.22 1.74
CA LEU A 71 -2.30 7.71 0.96
C LEU A 71 -0.96 7.75 1.71
N ARG A 72 -0.86 8.52 2.80
CA ARG A 72 0.43 8.83 3.46
C ARG A 72 0.74 8.01 4.71
N SER A 73 -0.07 7.03 5.07
CA SER A 73 0.07 6.31 6.35
C SER A 73 1.00 5.10 6.32
N LEU A 74 1.45 4.66 5.14
CA LEU A 74 2.33 3.50 5.01
C LEU A 74 3.81 3.92 5.04
N PRO A 75 4.70 3.15 5.71
CA PRO A 75 6.14 3.29 5.53
C PRO A 75 6.56 3.16 4.04
N PRO A 76 7.72 3.71 3.66
CA PRO A 76 8.30 3.47 2.34
C PRO A 76 8.40 1.97 2.03
N ARG A 77 8.37 1.63 0.74
CA ARG A 77 8.36 0.22 0.26
C ARG A 77 9.49 -0.59 0.87
N GLU A 78 10.68 0.00 0.96
CA GLU A 78 11.89 -0.57 1.53
C GLU A 78 11.73 -0.85 3.03
N GLY A 79 10.98 0.01 3.73
CA GLY A 79 10.62 -0.20 5.15
C GLY A 79 9.66 -1.37 5.33
N VAL A 80 8.67 -1.52 4.46
CA VAL A 80 7.74 -2.67 4.46
C VAL A 80 8.49 -3.97 4.18
N LEU A 81 9.36 -3.99 3.17
CA LEU A 81 10.19 -5.15 2.84
C LEU A 81 11.12 -5.52 4.00
N ARG A 82 11.75 -4.53 4.64
CA ARG A 82 12.58 -4.77 5.83
C ARG A 82 11.79 -5.43 6.97
N MET A 83 10.59 -4.94 7.27
CA MET A 83 9.73 -5.56 8.29
C MET A 83 9.39 -7.02 7.95
N LEU A 84 9.11 -7.33 6.68
CA LEU A 84 8.86 -8.71 6.25
C LEU A 84 10.08 -9.60 6.50
N TYR A 85 11.29 -9.13 6.16
CA TYR A 85 12.52 -9.89 6.41
C TYR A 85 12.80 -10.07 7.91
N GLU A 86 12.61 -9.03 8.73
CA GLU A 86 12.77 -9.12 10.19
C GLU A 86 11.80 -10.09 10.84
N LEU A 87 10.61 -10.27 10.25
CA LEU A 87 9.65 -11.27 10.68
C LEU A 87 10.02 -12.68 10.18
N GLY A 88 11.04 -12.81 9.33
CA GLY A 88 11.58 -14.08 8.84
C GLY A 88 10.99 -14.55 7.51
N PHE A 89 10.25 -13.69 6.79
CA PHE A 89 9.91 -13.97 5.40
C PHE A 89 11.17 -13.94 4.53
N VAL A 90 11.11 -14.61 3.38
CA VAL A 90 12.13 -14.65 2.34
C VAL A 90 11.53 -14.22 1.00
N GLU A 91 12.38 -13.95 0.02
CA GLU A 91 11.97 -13.61 -1.35
C GLU A 91 11.00 -12.41 -1.40
N GLY A 92 11.15 -11.46 -0.47
CA GLY A 92 10.36 -10.24 -0.43
C GLY A 92 10.57 -9.38 -1.68
N SER A 93 9.50 -8.94 -2.33
CA SER A 93 9.54 -8.03 -3.47
C SER A 93 8.39 -7.01 -3.42
N ALA A 94 8.61 -5.85 -4.04
CA ALA A 94 7.61 -4.80 -4.19
C ALA A 94 7.47 -4.45 -5.68
N HIS A 95 6.31 -4.74 -6.26
CA HIS A 95 6.01 -4.47 -7.66
C HIS A 95 5.11 -3.24 -7.78
N LEU A 96 5.56 -2.26 -8.56
CA LEU A 96 4.77 -1.09 -8.90
C LEU A 96 3.77 -1.44 -9.99
N LEU A 97 2.51 -1.15 -9.74
CA LEU A 97 1.41 -1.30 -10.68
C LEU A 97 0.88 0.08 -11.05
N THR A 98 0.50 0.25 -12.32
CA THR A 98 -0.08 1.50 -12.83
C THR A 98 0.78 2.73 -12.51
N GLY A 99 2.09 2.64 -12.79
CA GLY A 99 3.02 3.75 -12.52
C GLY A 99 3.31 4.01 -11.04
N GLY A 100 2.88 3.11 -10.13
CA GLY A 100 3.10 3.21 -8.68
C GLY A 100 1.90 3.70 -7.89
N ILE A 101 0.73 3.84 -8.52
CA ILE A 101 -0.54 4.09 -7.81
C ILE A 101 -0.86 2.93 -6.87
N VAL A 102 -0.54 1.70 -7.28
CA VAL A 102 -0.66 0.51 -6.44
C VAL A 102 0.70 -0.16 -6.35
N THR A 103 1.06 -0.61 -5.15
CA THR A 103 2.22 -1.47 -4.91
C THR A 103 1.75 -2.84 -4.45
N ALA A 104 2.28 -3.90 -5.07
CA ALA A 104 2.09 -5.27 -4.65
C ALA A 104 3.34 -5.74 -3.88
N PHE A 105 3.18 -6.02 -2.59
CA PHE A 105 4.21 -6.65 -1.76
C PHE A 105 4.00 -8.16 -1.75
N LEU A 106 5.00 -8.91 -2.22
CA LEU A 106 5.02 -10.36 -2.20
C LEU A 106 6.14 -10.84 -1.28
N ALA A 107 5.88 -11.86 -0.46
CA ALA A 107 6.90 -12.48 0.36
C ALA A 107 6.51 -13.92 0.71
N ARG A 108 7.49 -14.76 1.04
CA ARG A 108 7.30 -16.20 1.27
C ARG A 108 7.81 -16.64 2.64
N VAL A 109 7.15 -17.60 3.28
CA VAL A 109 7.68 -18.28 4.47
C VAL A 109 8.68 -19.35 4.01
N PRO A 110 9.86 -19.46 4.65
CA PRO A 110 10.81 -20.55 4.36
C PRO A 110 10.12 -21.92 4.33
N GLY A 111 10.60 -22.80 3.44
CA GLY A 111 10.13 -24.18 3.30
C GLY A 111 10.53 -25.05 4.46
#